data_AF-A0A4R0L1I4-F1
#
_entry.id   AF-A0A4R0L1I4-F1
#
_cell.length_a   1.000
_cell.length_b   1.000
_cell.length_c   1.000
_cell.angle_alpha   90.00
_cell.angle_beta   90.00
_cell.angle_gamma   90.00
#
_symmetry.space_group_name_H-M   'P 1'
#
loop_
_entity.id
_entity.type
_entity.pdbx_description
1 polymer ?
#
loop_
_entity_poly.entity_id
_entity_poly.type
_entity_poly.pdbx_seq_one_letter_code
_entity_poly.pdbx_strand_id
1 'polypeptide(L)' 'MFTTPEHRTMVAMLAAGNPVWYVAAVTKNDRHYVYRVGARHGYPDRAAMRQSLQQSAAAG' A
#
# COMPACT_ATOMS: atom_id res chain seq x y z
N MET A 1 -1.59 5.60 -9.91
CA MET A 1 -0.62 6.61 -9.48
C MET A 1 -0.79 6.83 -7.98
N PHE A 2 0.26 6.74 -7.17
CA PHE A 2 0.14 7.03 -5.73
C PHE A 2 -0.15 8.53 -5.55
N THR A 3 -1.31 8.85 -5.00
CA THR A 3 -1.75 10.25 -4.84
C THR A 3 -1.04 10.97 -3.70
N THR A 4 -0.47 10.24 -2.74
CA THR A 4 0.29 10.81 -1.61
C THR A 4 1.51 9.93 -1.28
N PRO A 5 2.58 10.50 -0.70
CA PRO A 5 3.71 9.73 -0.17
C PRO A 5 3.26 8.73 0.91
N GLU A 6 2.18 9.06 1.61
CA GLU A 6 1.54 8.19 2.60
C GLU A 6 0.94 6.91 1.98
N HIS A 7 0.26 7.01 0.83
CA HIS A 7 -0.26 5.83 0.11
C HIS A 7 0.86 4.90 -0.35
N ARG A 8 1.95 5.47 -0.85
CA ARG A 8 3.12 4.69 -1.24
C ARG A 8 3.70 3.94 -0.04
N THR A 9 3.79 4.59 1.13
CA THR A 9 4.23 3.96 2.37
C THR A 9 3.30 2.83 2.82
N MET A 10 1.98 3.04 2.79
CA MET A 10 1.00 1.99 3.12
C MET A 10 1.16 0.77 2.22
N VAL A 11 1.20 0.98 0.89
CA VAL A 11 1.31 -0.12 -0.09
C VAL A 11 2.66 -0.81 -0.01
N ALA A 12 3.76 -0.08 0.24
CA ALA A 12 5.07 -0.67 0.47
C ALA A 12 5.10 -1.56 1.71
N MET A 13 4.53 -1.11 2.83
CA MET A 13 4.47 -1.91 4.06
C MET A 13 3.59 -3.16 3.89
N LEU A 14 2.44 -3.04 3.21
CA LEU A 14 1.58 -4.18 2.91
C LEU A 14 2.26 -5.17 1.95
N ALA A 15 2.95 -4.69 0.91
CA ALA A 15 3.72 -5.51 -0.02
C ALA A 15 4.91 -6.23 0.66
N ALA A 16 5.48 -5.62 1.70
CA ALA A 16 6.48 -6.26 2.57
C ALA A 16 5.88 -7.36 3.48
N GLY A 17 4.55 -7.50 3.51
CA GLY A 17 3.85 -8.52 4.28
C GLY A 17 3.36 -8.07 5.65
N ASN A 18 3.43 -6.77 5.95
CA ASN A 18 2.89 -6.24 7.19
C ASN A 18 1.35 -6.32 7.19
N PRO A 19 0.72 -6.70 8.31
CA PRO A 19 -0.72 -6.77 8.38
C PRO A 19 -1.38 -5.38 8.39
N VAL A 20 -2.61 -5.28 7.90
CA VAL A 20 -3.36 -4.01 7.77
C VAL A 20 -3.46 -3.26 9.10
N TRP A 21 -3.66 -3.96 10.22
CA TRP A 21 -3.75 -3.34 11.53
C TRP A 21 -2.44 -2.64 11.95
N TYR A 22 -1.30 -3.22 11.58
CA TYR A 22 0.02 -2.65 11.90
C TYR A 22 0.29 -1.43 11.03
N VAL A 23 0.03 -1.53 9.73
CA VAL A 23 0.20 -0.42 8.79
C VAL A 23 -0.71 0.75 9.16
N ALA A 24 -1.96 0.48 9.57
CA ALA A 24 -2.89 1.48 10.07
C ALA A 24 -2.36 2.21 11.31
N ALA A 25 -1.80 1.48 12.27
CA ALA A 25 -1.19 2.08 13.47
C ALA A 25 0.02 2.97 13.12
N VAL A 26 0.93 2.47 12.27
CA VAL A 26 2.15 3.20 11.86
C VAL A 26 1.83 4.46 11.07
N THR A 27 0.86 4.37 10.16
CA THR A 27 0.46 5.51 9.32
C THR A 27 -0.59 6.40 9.98
N LYS A 28 -1.00 6.12 11.23
CA LYS A 28 -2.06 6.86 11.94
C LYS A 28 -3.37 6.96 11.14
N ASN A 29 -3.68 5.92 10.36
CA ASN A 29 -4.88 5.85 9.53
C ASN A 29 -5.84 4.78 10.02
N ASP A 30 -7.07 4.85 9.54
CA ASP A 30 -8.05 3.80 9.78
C ASP A 30 -7.72 2.51 9.01
N ARG A 31 -8.03 1.35 9.60
CA ARG A 31 -7.76 0.03 9.00
C ARG A 31 -8.52 -0.18 7.71
N HIS A 32 -9.76 0.28 7.63
CA HIS A 32 -10.55 0.21 6.40
C HIS A 32 -9.96 1.14 5.33
N TYR A 33 -9.43 2.30 5.70
CA TYR A 33 -8.71 3.16 4.76
C TYR A 33 -7.48 2.46 4.16
N VAL A 34 -6.61 1.90 5.00
CA VAL A 34 -5.42 1.15 4.57
C VAL A 34 -5.80 -0.05 3.69
N TYR A 35 -6.85 -0.78 4.06
CA TYR A 35 -7.37 -1.89 3.25
C TYR A 35 -7.82 -1.42 1.86
N ARG A 36 -8.60 -0.34 1.77
CA ARG A 36 -9.05 0.19 0.46
C ARG A 36 -7.89 0.67 -0.41
N VAL A 37 -6.89 1.32 0.20
CA VAL A 37 -5.67 1.72 -0.52
C VAL A 37 -4.96 0.47 -1.03
N GLY A 38 -4.67 -0.51 -0.17
CA GLY A 38 -4.05 -1.78 -0.56
C GLY A 38 -4.82 -2.48 -1.67
N ALA A 39 -6.15 -2.59 -1.56
CA ALA A 39 -7.01 -3.30 -2.51
C ALA A 39 -6.95 -2.68 -3.92
N ARG A 40 -6.87 -1.35 -4.02
CA ARG A 40 -6.66 -0.65 -5.31
C ARG A 40 -5.32 -0.98 -5.98
N HIS A 41 -4.36 -1.49 -5.19
CA HIS A 41 -3.02 -1.84 -5.64
C HIS A 41 -2.77 -3.35 -5.65
N GLY A 42 -3.83 -4.17 -5.53
CA GLY A 42 -3.74 -5.63 -5.65
C GLY A 42 -3.67 -6.39 -4.33
N TYR A 43 -3.82 -5.74 -3.16
CA TYR A 43 -3.96 -6.46 -1.89
C TYR A 43 -5.16 -7.42 -1.93
N PRO A 44 -5.04 -8.67 -1.41
CA PRO A 44 -3.94 -9.21 -0.61
C PRO A 44 -2.77 -9.85 -1.39
N ASP A 45 -2.75 -9.78 -2.73
CA ASP A 45 -1.66 -10.32 -3.54
C ASP A 45 -0.40 -9.42 -3.50
N ARG A 46 0.62 -9.91 -2.81
CA ARG A 46 1.89 -9.19 -2.64
C ARG A 46 2.65 -8.99 -3.95
N ALA A 47 2.50 -9.89 -4.92
CA ALA A 47 3.17 -9.76 -6.22
C ALA A 47 2.55 -8.60 -7.02
N ALA A 48 1.22 -8.54 -7.08
CA ALA A 48 0.48 -7.43 -7.69
C ALA A 48 0.83 -6.08 -7.03
N MET A 49 0.94 -6.05 -5.70
CA MET A 49 1.33 -4.84 -4.98
C MET A 49 2.77 -4.39 -5.30
N ARG A 50 3.72 -5.32 -5.41
CA ARG A 50 5.10 -5.02 -5.83
C ARG A 50 5.16 -4.47 -7.26
N GLN A 51 4.38 -5.05 -8.18
CA GLN A 51 4.26 -4.54 -9.54
C GLN A 51 3.66 -3.13 -9.56
N SER A 52 2.63 -2.87 -8.75
CA SER A 52 2.01 -1.54 -8.65
C SER A 52 3.00 -0.49 -8.11
N LEU A 53 3.86 -0.88 -7.16
CA LEU A 53 4.95 -0.03 -6.66
C LEU A 53 5.99 0.28 -7.74
N GLN A 54 6.39 -0.72 -8.52
CA GLN A 54 7.36 -0.57 -9.63
C GLN A 54 6.81 0.32 -10.74
N GLN A 55 5.56 0.11 -11.16
CA GLN A 55 4.90 0.96 -12.16
C GLN A 55 4.79 2.42 -11.72
N SER A 56 4.57 2.66 -10.43
CA SER A 56 4.52 4.03 -9.90
C SER A 56 5.90 4.65 -9.70
N ALA A 57 6.96 3.86 -9.61
CA ALA A 57 8.35 4.34 -9.55
C ALA A 57 8.92 4.64 -10.95
N ALA A 58 8.46 3.94 -11.98
CA ALA A 58 8.85 4.15 -13.38
C ALA A 58 8.13 5.33 -14.07
N ALA A 59 7.11 5.91 -13.41
CA ALA A 59 6.29 7.00 -13.93
C ALA A 59 6.67 8.39 -13.39
N GLY A 60 7.85 8.52 -12.75
CA GLY A 60 8.43 9.79 -12.29
C GLY A 60 9.81 9.97 -12.88
#